data_AF-D7JFU3-F1
#
_entry.id   AF-D7JFU3-F1
#
_cell.length_a   1.000
_cell.length_b   1.000
_cell.length_c   1.000
_cell.angle_alpha   90.00
_cell.angle_beta   90.00
_cell.angle_gamma   90.00
#
_symmetry.space_group_name_H-M   'P 1'
#
loop_
_entity.id
_entity.type
_entity.pdbx_description
1 polymer ?
#
loop_
_entity_poly.entity_id
_entity_poly.type
_entity_poly.pdbx_seq_one_letter_code
_entity_poly.pdbx_strand_id
1 'polypeptide(L)'
;MPINKIDRKELKEMLVDILSKSATFKMLSKDNEVNPCRISFDGMEFYIYIKNLSPAQLSNNNPDIWRIQLPIREDFKQLKGNDIPFIALGYDDENKVFTTWNPYWVKQRLNAAKSVSLYSRLSLQKISRETYQLQKLNLNNDGEVVAFPTSKLGYYLVNIKQVFPEMTDYVAMGSRKRAEANAAYHCLCDSKNITDYASYLAVAEYSDSTINNYCRAIKRLISDGYFSRNRKLFLACDSLTEYPSVINAFFEIPEVQKLNEGYHRQVSNGLRTYIQYLLEINNLNDDVDNIPDDEPQDNNEPTTETEVEQQLLNENENVDWEALFSDFHGKLTRIANPQLLDLLRPVLDTDYRKLPAAYHIISEFYGDRFSTMELKDWNNLFNKIDWQSPYYKPLEQQSEITQKHKSHILKVITPDGHIFCERRVSETLVAVIKYVGVERVQEMNINVCANNMIVREEEINPRYALATKYIDKDLYANTCCDTSTKASIIKQISDNLQLGLLVEFVSIDGSACEPIQSSSTSTRQKIKVTLPDGKIIRYNTVVDTFIEIIQYAEVQNVRDLNIKVCGGNLILTKDQINPRYKSSTRLVKDGWYCNTNLSTYKKAEILKKISESLALNLTIELD
;
A
#
# COMPACT_ATOMS: atom_id res chain seq x y z
N MET A 1 11.26 -29.22 -18.12
CA MET A 1 10.86 -29.65 -19.47
C MET A 1 10.10 -28.50 -20.13
N PRO A 2 10.28 -28.25 -21.43
CA PRO A 2 9.47 -27.27 -22.13
C PRO A 2 8.01 -27.74 -22.11
N ILE A 3 7.14 -26.91 -21.53
CA ILE A 3 5.70 -27.19 -21.52
C ILE A 3 5.15 -26.76 -22.87
N ASN A 4 4.51 -27.69 -23.58
CA ASN A 4 3.79 -27.39 -24.81
C ASN A 4 2.62 -26.47 -24.46
N LYS A 5 2.73 -25.19 -24.82
CA LYS A 5 1.66 -24.22 -24.65
C LYS A 5 0.77 -24.28 -25.88
N ILE A 6 -0.49 -24.67 -25.69
CA ILE A 6 -1.52 -24.64 -26.72
C ILE A 6 -1.84 -23.18 -27.09
N ASP A 7 -2.11 -22.91 -28.37
CA ASP A 7 -2.49 -21.56 -28.78
C ASP A 7 -3.85 -21.13 -28.18
N ARG A 8 -4.09 -19.83 -28.06
CA ARG A 8 -5.33 -19.29 -27.49
C ARG A 8 -6.56 -19.70 -28.31
N LYS A 9 -6.45 -19.80 -29.64
CA LYS A 9 -7.57 -20.24 -30.49
C LYS A 9 -7.86 -21.72 -30.30
N GLU A 10 -6.82 -22.54 -30.26
CA GLU A 10 -6.93 -23.99 -30.00
C GLU A 10 -7.53 -24.27 -28.61
N LEU A 11 -7.19 -23.48 -27.58
CA LEU A 11 -7.84 -23.58 -26.26
C LEU A 11 -9.34 -23.27 -26.33
N LYS A 12 -9.75 -22.26 -27.10
CA LYS A 12 -11.17 -21.94 -27.32
C LYS A 12 -11.87 -23.08 -28.06
N GLU A 13 -11.27 -23.59 -29.13
CA GLU A 13 -11.80 -24.71 -29.92
C GLU A 13 -11.96 -25.97 -29.06
N MET A 14 -10.98 -26.29 -28.22
CA MET A 14 -11.07 -27.40 -27.27
C MET A 14 -12.23 -27.21 -26.29
N LEU A 15 -12.40 -26.01 -25.74
CA LEU A 15 -13.51 -25.69 -24.85
C LEU A 15 -14.87 -25.88 -25.56
N VAL A 16 -14.96 -25.43 -26.82
CA VAL A 16 -16.16 -25.60 -27.65
C VAL A 16 -16.43 -27.07 -27.95
N ASP A 17 -15.43 -27.87 -28.33
CA ASP A 17 -15.58 -29.31 -28.59
C ASP A 17 -16.07 -30.08 -27.35
N ILE A 18 -15.56 -29.71 -26.16
CA ILE A 18 -15.98 -30.35 -24.92
C ILE A 18 -17.45 -30.05 -24.62
N LEU A 19 -17.86 -28.78 -24.77
CA LEU A 19 -19.19 -28.33 -24.38
C LEU A 19 -20.27 -28.62 -25.43
N SER A 20 -19.92 -28.63 -26.73
CA SER A 20 -20.83 -28.91 -27.84
C SER A 20 -21.42 -30.33 -27.82
N LYS A 21 -20.80 -31.23 -27.04
CA LYS A 21 -21.34 -32.57 -26.74
C LYS A 21 -22.66 -32.51 -25.96
N SER A 22 -22.95 -31.39 -25.29
CA SER A 22 -24.23 -31.13 -24.65
C SER A 22 -25.15 -30.34 -25.58
N ALA A 23 -26.40 -30.78 -25.73
CA ALA A 23 -27.42 -30.06 -26.47
C ALA A 23 -27.81 -28.70 -25.85
N THR A 24 -27.48 -28.47 -24.57
CA THR A 24 -27.79 -27.23 -23.84
C THR A 24 -26.76 -26.13 -24.05
N PHE A 25 -25.64 -26.41 -24.72
CA PHE A 25 -24.59 -25.46 -24.99
C PHE A 25 -24.96 -24.49 -26.11
N LYS A 26 -24.74 -23.20 -25.88
CA LYS A 26 -24.83 -22.13 -26.89
C LYS A 26 -23.65 -21.18 -26.73
N MET A 27 -22.93 -20.91 -27.82
CA MET A 27 -21.94 -19.85 -27.86
C MET A 27 -22.65 -18.50 -28.03
N LEU A 28 -22.39 -17.53 -27.15
CA LEU A 28 -22.99 -16.20 -27.19
C LEU A 28 -22.00 -15.11 -27.63
N SER A 29 -20.70 -15.31 -27.40
CA SER A 29 -19.65 -14.42 -27.90
C SER A 29 -19.47 -14.53 -29.41
N LYS A 30 -19.13 -13.42 -30.06
CA LYS A 30 -18.84 -13.37 -31.50
C LYS A 30 -17.56 -14.16 -31.83
N ASP A 31 -17.39 -14.59 -33.08
CA ASP A 31 -16.22 -15.39 -33.49
C ASP A 31 -14.87 -14.70 -33.19
N ASN A 32 -14.83 -13.38 -33.34
CA ASN A 32 -13.64 -12.55 -33.07
C ASN A 32 -13.30 -12.40 -31.57
N GLU A 33 -14.22 -12.72 -30.66
CA GLU A 33 -13.98 -12.68 -29.21
C GLU A 33 -13.38 -14.02 -28.77
N VAL A 34 -12.05 -14.06 -28.68
CA VAL A 34 -11.33 -15.31 -28.37
C VAL A 34 -11.39 -15.65 -26.88
N ASN A 35 -11.28 -14.66 -26.00
CA ASN A 35 -11.14 -14.87 -24.56
C ASN A 35 -11.32 -13.53 -23.82
N PRO A 36 -12.14 -13.39 -22.76
CA PRO A 36 -13.10 -14.38 -22.26
C PRO A 36 -14.24 -14.62 -23.26
N CYS A 37 -14.71 -15.86 -23.38
CA CYS A 37 -15.87 -16.20 -24.19
C CYS A 37 -17.15 -16.19 -23.36
N ARG A 38 -18.26 -15.72 -23.95
CA ARG A 38 -19.58 -15.75 -23.33
C ARG A 38 -20.34 -16.96 -23.85
N ILE A 39 -20.82 -17.80 -22.95
CA ILE A 39 -21.56 -19.01 -23.29
C ILE A 39 -22.85 -19.09 -22.47
N SER A 40 -23.82 -19.86 -22.97
CA SER A 40 -24.94 -20.37 -22.20
C SER A 40 -24.80 -21.90 -22.12
N PHE A 41 -24.95 -22.46 -20.94
CA PHE A 41 -24.94 -23.89 -20.70
C PHE A 41 -26.01 -24.24 -19.67
N ASP A 42 -26.90 -25.16 -20.01
CA ASP A 42 -28.03 -25.56 -19.15
C ASP A 42 -28.91 -24.37 -18.69
N GLY A 43 -29.13 -23.41 -19.60
CA GLY A 43 -29.92 -22.20 -19.34
C GLY A 43 -29.22 -21.13 -18.49
N MET A 44 -28.00 -21.40 -18.02
CA MET A 44 -27.18 -20.46 -17.26
C MET A 44 -26.11 -19.83 -18.15
N GLU A 45 -25.91 -18.53 -18.03
CA GLU A 45 -24.84 -17.82 -18.75
C GLU A 45 -23.54 -17.75 -17.95
N PHE A 46 -22.41 -17.80 -18.66
CA PHE A 46 -21.08 -17.72 -18.09
C PHE A 46 -20.13 -16.92 -18.98
N TYR A 47 -19.22 -16.17 -18.36
CA TYR A 47 -18.00 -15.72 -19.00
C TYR A 47 -16.88 -16.69 -18.64
N ILE A 48 -16.27 -17.35 -19.63
CA ILE A 48 -15.15 -18.26 -19.41
C ILE A 48 -13.86 -17.64 -19.93
N TYR A 49 -12.88 -17.51 -19.05
CA TYR A 49 -11.53 -17.11 -19.38
C TYR A 49 -10.59 -18.32 -19.31
N ILE A 50 -10.09 -18.80 -20.45
CA ILE A 50 -9.22 -19.99 -20.52
C ILE A 50 -7.75 -19.62 -20.82
N LYS A 51 -6.80 -20.24 -20.13
CA LYS A 51 -5.36 -20.02 -20.36
C LYS A 51 -4.54 -21.24 -19.97
N ASN A 52 -3.40 -21.49 -20.62
CA ASN A 52 -2.45 -22.53 -20.20
C ASN A 52 -1.93 -22.24 -18.78
N LEU A 53 -1.89 -23.27 -17.95
CA LEU A 53 -1.14 -23.25 -16.71
C LEU A 53 0.35 -23.34 -17.00
N SER A 54 1.14 -22.73 -16.14
CA SER A 54 2.59 -22.76 -16.22
C SER A 54 3.22 -22.73 -14.82
N PRO A 55 4.40 -23.32 -14.63
CA PRO A 55 5.16 -23.23 -13.39
C PRO A 55 5.37 -21.78 -12.99
N ALA A 56 5.12 -21.47 -11.73
CA ALA A 56 5.45 -20.20 -11.15
C ALA A 56 6.95 -20.19 -10.83
N GLN A 57 7.74 -19.43 -11.58
CA GLN A 57 9.15 -19.19 -11.29
C GLN A 57 9.28 -18.31 -10.03
N LEU A 58 9.12 -18.93 -8.87
CA LEU A 58 9.28 -18.29 -7.56
C LEU A 58 10.72 -18.49 -7.07
N SER A 59 11.17 -17.61 -6.16
CA SER A 59 12.53 -17.65 -5.60
C SER A 59 12.89 -18.95 -4.88
N ASN A 60 11.88 -19.70 -4.42
CA ASN A 60 12.04 -21.00 -3.78
C ASN A 60 12.13 -22.17 -4.78
N ASN A 61 12.07 -21.90 -6.09
CA ASN A 61 12.14 -22.86 -7.19
C ASN A 61 11.23 -24.09 -7.02
N ASN A 62 10.07 -23.93 -6.37
CA ASN A 62 9.17 -25.04 -6.08
C ASN A 62 8.46 -25.49 -7.37
N PRO A 63 8.73 -26.71 -7.88
CA PRO A 63 8.17 -27.19 -9.15
C PRO A 63 6.67 -27.51 -9.07
N ASP A 64 6.13 -27.64 -7.86
CA ASP A 64 4.72 -27.95 -7.63
C ASP A 64 3.82 -26.72 -7.82
N ILE A 65 4.36 -25.50 -7.78
CA ILE A 65 3.55 -24.28 -7.85
C ILE A 65 3.32 -23.90 -9.30
N TRP A 66 2.09 -24.02 -9.76
CA TRP A 66 1.66 -23.60 -11.10
C TRP A 66 0.74 -22.38 -10.99
N ARG A 67 0.56 -21.64 -12.08
CA ARG A 67 -0.33 -20.48 -12.12
C ARG A 67 -0.87 -20.18 -13.50
N ILE A 68 -1.99 -19.47 -13.53
CA ILE A 68 -2.32 -18.57 -14.65
C ILE A 68 -2.17 -17.12 -14.23
N GLN A 69 -2.04 -16.25 -15.22
CA GLN A 69 -1.90 -14.82 -15.03
C GLN A 69 -2.96 -14.08 -15.85
N LEU A 70 -3.70 -13.19 -15.19
CA LEU A 70 -4.71 -12.32 -15.78
C LEU A 70 -4.11 -10.93 -15.96
N PRO A 71 -3.82 -10.48 -17.20
CA PRO A 71 -3.34 -9.12 -17.44
C PRO A 71 -4.47 -8.09 -17.26
N ILE A 72 -4.10 -6.81 -17.21
CA ILE A 72 -5.08 -5.72 -17.31
C ILE A 72 -5.74 -5.75 -18.68
N ARG A 73 -7.06 -5.66 -18.72
CA ARG A 73 -7.85 -5.54 -19.95
C ARG A 73 -9.04 -4.61 -19.76
N GLU A 74 -9.44 -3.92 -20.82
CA GLU A 74 -10.55 -2.96 -20.74
C GLU A 74 -11.92 -3.66 -20.59
N ASP A 75 -12.11 -4.78 -21.29
CA ASP A 75 -13.31 -5.61 -21.20
C ASP A 75 -13.57 -6.14 -19.77
N PHE A 76 -12.51 -6.42 -19.00
CA PHE A 76 -12.62 -6.85 -17.60
C PHE A 76 -13.32 -5.81 -16.70
N LYS A 77 -13.27 -4.50 -17.02
CA LYS A 77 -14.00 -3.48 -16.25
C LYS A 77 -15.51 -3.66 -16.38
N GLN A 78 -15.98 -3.91 -17.60
CA GLN A 78 -17.40 -4.12 -17.89
C GLN A 78 -17.90 -5.43 -17.24
N LEU A 79 -17.07 -6.48 -17.27
CA LEU A 79 -17.42 -7.77 -16.67
C LEU A 79 -17.61 -7.70 -15.16
N LYS A 80 -16.88 -6.82 -14.44
CA LYS A 80 -17.01 -6.68 -12.98
C LYS A 80 -18.40 -6.25 -12.54
N GLY A 81 -19.09 -5.42 -13.32
CA GLY A 81 -20.40 -4.86 -12.98
C GLY A 81 -21.59 -5.75 -13.33
N ASN A 82 -21.40 -6.79 -14.13
CA ASN A 82 -22.47 -7.72 -14.53
C ASN A 82 -22.70 -8.79 -13.44
N ASP A 83 -23.87 -9.42 -13.35
CA ASP A 83 -24.15 -10.54 -12.45
C ASP A 83 -23.75 -11.91 -13.01
N ILE A 84 -23.43 -12.01 -14.31
CA ILE A 84 -23.00 -13.26 -14.95
C ILE A 84 -21.67 -13.76 -14.34
N PRO A 85 -21.56 -15.03 -13.89
CA PRO A 85 -20.33 -15.56 -13.31
C PRO A 85 -19.14 -15.50 -14.27
N PHE A 86 -17.96 -15.12 -13.73
CA PHE A 86 -16.70 -15.13 -14.45
C PHE A 86 -15.86 -16.34 -14.01
N ILE A 87 -15.66 -17.30 -14.89
CA ILE A 87 -14.94 -18.54 -14.63
C ILE A 87 -13.55 -18.46 -15.25
N ALA A 88 -12.52 -18.41 -14.41
CA ALA A 88 -11.14 -18.59 -14.87
C ALA A 88 -10.78 -20.08 -14.91
N LEU A 89 -10.30 -20.54 -16.06
CA LEU A 89 -9.83 -21.90 -16.31
C LEU A 89 -8.35 -21.89 -16.68
N GLY A 90 -7.55 -22.56 -15.87
CA GLY A 90 -6.18 -22.95 -16.19
C GLY A 90 -6.16 -24.33 -16.83
N TYR A 91 -5.60 -24.48 -18.03
CA TYR A 91 -5.46 -25.77 -18.71
C TYR A 91 -4.06 -26.37 -18.51
N ASP A 92 -4.00 -27.64 -18.14
CA ASP A 92 -2.78 -28.44 -18.11
C ASP A 92 -2.83 -29.48 -19.24
N ASP A 93 -1.97 -29.28 -20.24
CA ASP A 93 -1.87 -30.14 -21.42
C ASP A 93 -1.31 -31.53 -21.11
N GLU A 94 -0.42 -31.65 -20.12
CA GLU A 94 0.23 -32.91 -19.79
C GLU A 94 -0.74 -33.84 -19.05
N ASN A 95 -1.41 -33.31 -18.03
CA ASN A 95 -2.38 -34.09 -17.24
C ASN A 95 -3.79 -34.10 -17.85
N LYS A 96 -4.05 -33.30 -18.90
CA LYS A 96 -5.38 -33.14 -19.53
C LYS A 96 -6.47 -32.80 -18.50
N VAL A 97 -6.18 -31.80 -17.67
CA VAL A 97 -7.10 -31.31 -16.62
C VAL A 97 -7.30 -29.80 -16.73
N PHE A 98 -8.42 -29.33 -16.20
CA PHE A 98 -8.63 -27.93 -15.89
C PHE A 98 -8.41 -27.68 -14.41
N THR A 99 -7.97 -26.47 -14.10
CA THR A 99 -7.99 -25.90 -12.75
C THR A 99 -8.83 -24.63 -12.78
N THR A 100 -9.60 -24.41 -11.73
CA THR A 100 -10.45 -23.23 -11.58
C THR A 100 -10.41 -22.75 -10.14
N TRP A 101 -10.87 -21.52 -9.96
CA TRP A 101 -10.93 -20.83 -8.68
C TRP A 101 -12.35 -20.33 -8.48
N ASN A 102 -12.67 -19.92 -7.26
CA ASN A 102 -13.97 -19.34 -6.95
C ASN A 102 -14.30 -18.19 -7.93
N PRO A 103 -15.35 -18.31 -8.76
CA PRO A 103 -15.69 -17.34 -9.81
C PRO A 103 -15.87 -15.92 -9.27
N TYR A 104 -16.50 -15.80 -8.10
CA TYR A 104 -16.78 -14.53 -7.48
C TYR A 104 -15.50 -13.86 -6.96
N TRP A 105 -14.60 -14.62 -6.31
CA TRP A 105 -13.31 -14.12 -5.85
C TRP A 105 -12.41 -13.68 -7.02
N VAL A 106 -12.37 -14.47 -8.11
CA VAL A 106 -11.60 -14.12 -9.31
C VAL A 106 -12.11 -12.80 -9.91
N LYS A 107 -13.42 -12.65 -10.01
CA LYS A 107 -14.06 -11.48 -10.61
C LYS A 107 -13.67 -10.17 -9.91
N GLN A 108 -13.59 -10.17 -8.58
CA GLN A 108 -13.15 -9.00 -7.80
C GLN A 108 -11.70 -8.61 -8.09
N ARG A 109 -10.84 -9.61 -8.36
CA ARG A 109 -9.42 -9.41 -8.62
C ARG A 109 -9.11 -9.01 -10.06
N LEU A 110 -10.07 -9.01 -10.99
CA LEU A 110 -9.84 -8.53 -12.34
C LEU A 110 -9.25 -7.10 -12.31
N ASN A 111 -8.21 -6.81 -13.09
CA ASN A 111 -7.52 -5.50 -13.10
C ASN A 111 -6.99 -4.99 -11.74
N ALA A 112 -6.88 -5.81 -10.69
CA ALA A 112 -6.40 -5.35 -9.37
C ALA A 112 -4.87 -5.08 -9.33
N ALA A 113 -4.12 -5.60 -10.30
CA ALA A 113 -2.69 -5.37 -10.49
C ALA A 113 -2.33 -5.54 -11.97
N LYS A 114 -1.11 -5.13 -12.39
CA LYS A 114 -0.61 -5.29 -13.78
C LYS A 114 -0.80 -6.70 -14.34
N SER A 115 -0.61 -7.72 -13.49
CA SER A 115 -0.86 -9.13 -13.83
C SER A 115 -1.22 -9.92 -12.58
N VAL A 116 -2.50 -10.25 -12.44
CA VAL A 116 -3.03 -11.00 -11.31
C VAL A 116 -2.71 -12.49 -11.47
N SER A 117 -1.96 -13.04 -10.52
CA SER A 117 -1.62 -14.47 -10.51
C SER A 117 -2.67 -15.27 -9.73
N LEU A 118 -3.15 -16.34 -10.35
CA LEU A 118 -4.02 -17.36 -9.75
C LEU A 118 -3.23 -18.66 -9.67
N TYR A 119 -2.97 -19.14 -8.45
CA TYR A 119 -2.07 -20.26 -8.21
C TYR A 119 -2.81 -21.60 -8.15
N SER A 120 -2.12 -22.65 -8.59
CA SER A 120 -2.53 -24.05 -8.54
C SER A 120 -1.36 -24.90 -8.02
N ARG A 121 -1.59 -26.21 -7.85
CA ARG A 121 -0.54 -27.20 -7.62
C ARG A 121 -0.52 -28.29 -8.70
N LEU A 122 0.67 -28.71 -9.11
CA LEU A 122 0.86 -29.82 -10.04
C LEU A 122 0.44 -31.15 -9.40
N SER A 123 0.72 -31.33 -8.12
CA SER A 123 0.26 -32.45 -7.30
C SER A 123 -1.27 -32.60 -7.35
N LEU A 124 -1.99 -31.49 -7.20
CA LEU A 124 -3.46 -31.48 -7.32
C LEU A 124 -3.94 -31.88 -8.72
N GLN A 125 -3.29 -31.36 -9.77
CA GLN A 125 -3.61 -31.68 -11.17
C GLN A 125 -3.43 -33.18 -11.46
N LYS A 126 -2.32 -33.76 -11.00
CA LYS A 126 -2.02 -35.19 -11.12
C LYS A 126 -3.05 -36.06 -10.39
N ILE A 127 -3.33 -35.75 -9.12
CA ILE A 127 -4.32 -36.50 -8.32
C ILE A 127 -5.69 -36.44 -8.99
N SER A 128 -6.10 -35.28 -9.50
CA SER A 128 -7.38 -35.15 -10.22
C SER A 128 -7.45 -36.01 -11.49
N ARG A 129 -6.34 -36.07 -12.24
CA ARG A 129 -6.23 -36.95 -13.42
C ARG A 129 -6.29 -38.42 -13.05
N GLU A 130 -5.50 -38.83 -12.05
CA GLU A 130 -5.39 -40.23 -11.60
C GLU A 130 -6.71 -40.76 -11.02
N THR A 131 -7.38 -39.96 -10.19
CA THR A 131 -8.66 -40.33 -9.58
C THR A 131 -9.85 -40.15 -10.53
N TYR A 132 -9.65 -39.41 -11.63
CA TYR A 132 -10.71 -38.98 -12.55
C TYR A 132 -11.86 -38.22 -11.85
N GLN A 133 -11.55 -37.60 -10.71
CA GLN A 133 -12.47 -36.88 -9.85
C GLN A 133 -12.07 -35.41 -9.70
N LEU A 134 -13.04 -34.61 -9.25
CA LEU A 134 -12.87 -33.20 -8.95
C LEU A 134 -12.16 -33.09 -7.59
N GLN A 135 -10.98 -32.48 -7.56
CA GLN A 135 -10.13 -32.38 -6.38
C GLN A 135 -10.02 -30.92 -5.95
N LYS A 136 -10.18 -30.67 -4.65
CA LYS A 136 -10.12 -29.33 -4.05
C LYS A 136 -8.87 -29.19 -3.20
N LEU A 137 -8.21 -28.03 -3.25
CA LEU A 137 -7.10 -27.67 -2.40
C LEU A 137 -7.22 -26.24 -1.88
N ASN A 138 -6.96 -26.05 -0.59
CA ASN A 138 -6.81 -24.73 0.02
C ASN A 138 -5.36 -24.24 -0.14
N LEU A 139 -5.20 -23.01 -0.57
CA LEU A 139 -3.90 -22.34 -0.74
C LEU A 139 -3.58 -21.49 0.49
N ASN A 140 -2.29 -21.20 0.69
CA ASN A 140 -1.77 -20.44 1.83
C ASN A 140 -2.27 -18.98 1.92
N ASN A 141 -2.87 -18.46 0.84
CA ASN A 141 -3.43 -17.11 0.77
C ASN A 141 -4.96 -17.10 0.92
N ASP A 142 -5.50 -18.10 1.63
CA ASP A 142 -6.94 -18.32 1.84
C ASP A 142 -7.76 -18.46 0.54
N GLY A 143 -7.06 -18.71 -0.58
CA GLY A 143 -7.65 -18.99 -1.88
C GLY A 143 -7.93 -20.48 -2.03
N GLU A 144 -8.97 -20.81 -2.76
CA GLU A 144 -9.32 -22.20 -3.07
C GLU A 144 -9.10 -22.48 -4.56
N VAL A 145 -8.52 -23.63 -4.86
CA VAL A 145 -8.35 -24.10 -6.23
C VAL A 145 -8.94 -25.50 -6.38
N VAL A 146 -9.60 -25.72 -7.50
CA VAL A 146 -10.25 -26.97 -7.84
C VAL A 146 -9.67 -27.46 -9.16
N ALA A 147 -9.23 -28.72 -9.21
CA ALA A 147 -8.81 -29.39 -10.43
C ALA A 147 -9.81 -30.47 -10.83
N PHE A 148 -10.06 -30.63 -12.14
CA PHE A 148 -10.92 -31.69 -12.68
C PHE A 148 -10.50 -32.10 -14.11
N PRO A 149 -10.74 -33.36 -14.51
CA PRO A 149 -10.51 -33.79 -15.90
C PRO A 149 -11.29 -32.95 -16.91
N THR A 150 -10.75 -32.72 -18.09
CA THR A 150 -11.41 -31.91 -19.15
C THR A 150 -12.83 -32.39 -19.48
N SER A 151 -13.07 -33.71 -19.44
CA SER A 151 -14.39 -34.32 -19.65
C SER A 151 -15.45 -33.93 -18.61
N LYS A 152 -15.04 -33.41 -17.45
CA LYS A 152 -15.93 -33.00 -16.35
C LYS A 152 -16.32 -31.52 -16.41
N LEU A 153 -15.93 -30.77 -17.44
CA LEU A 153 -16.24 -29.34 -17.56
C LEU A 153 -17.75 -29.05 -17.52
N GLY A 154 -18.56 -29.79 -18.27
CA GLY A 154 -20.03 -29.64 -18.23
C GLY A 154 -20.62 -29.93 -16.84
N TYR A 155 -20.15 -31.00 -16.18
CA TYR A 155 -20.55 -31.33 -14.80
C TYR A 155 -20.20 -30.20 -13.82
N TYR A 156 -19.00 -29.61 -13.94
CA TYR A 156 -18.58 -28.49 -13.13
C TYR A 156 -19.49 -27.27 -13.32
N LEU A 157 -19.82 -26.90 -14.56
CA LEU A 157 -20.66 -25.73 -14.84
C LEU A 157 -22.06 -25.85 -14.20
N VAL A 158 -22.68 -27.02 -14.29
CA VAL A 158 -24.00 -27.31 -13.68
C VAL A 158 -23.92 -27.28 -12.14
N ASN A 159 -22.83 -27.82 -11.57
CA ASN A 159 -22.68 -27.98 -10.13
C ASN A 159 -21.81 -26.88 -9.50
N ILE A 160 -21.62 -25.74 -10.17
CA ILE A 160 -20.70 -24.69 -9.73
C ILE A 160 -21.01 -24.17 -8.33
N LYS A 161 -22.30 -24.08 -7.98
CA LYS A 161 -22.77 -23.69 -6.64
C LYS A 161 -22.49 -24.74 -5.57
N GLN A 162 -22.37 -26.02 -5.92
CA GLN A 162 -22.01 -27.07 -4.98
C GLN A 162 -20.48 -27.15 -4.81
N VAL A 163 -19.72 -26.92 -5.89
CA VAL A 163 -18.25 -26.89 -5.86
C VAL A 163 -17.76 -25.66 -5.09
N PHE A 164 -18.41 -24.52 -5.32
CA PHE A 164 -18.23 -23.28 -4.57
C PHE A 164 -19.57 -22.88 -3.89
N PRO A 165 -19.90 -23.45 -2.71
CA PRO A 165 -21.08 -23.09 -1.91
C PRO A 165 -21.09 -21.64 -1.42
N GLU A 166 -20.01 -20.90 -1.65
CA GLU A 166 -19.84 -19.49 -1.30
C GLU A 166 -20.41 -18.53 -2.35
N MET A 167 -21.05 -19.05 -3.41
CA MET A 167 -21.73 -18.25 -4.45
C MET A 167 -22.95 -17.46 -3.92
N THR A 168 -23.28 -17.52 -2.63
CA THR A 168 -24.36 -16.73 -2.02
C THR A 168 -23.90 -15.57 -1.15
N ASP A 169 -22.78 -15.61 -0.42
CA ASP A 169 -22.41 -14.52 0.50
C ASP A 169 -20.90 -14.45 0.78
N TYR A 170 -20.06 -14.54 -0.25
CA TYR A 170 -18.69 -14.06 -0.07
C TYR A 170 -18.69 -12.56 -0.29
N VAL A 171 -18.40 -11.79 0.75
CA VAL A 171 -18.05 -10.38 0.61
C VAL A 171 -16.54 -10.37 0.77
N ALA A 172 -15.79 -10.06 -0.29
CA ALA A 172 -14.36 -9.85 -0.06
C ALA A 172 -14.21 -8.66 0.89
N MET A 173 -13.20 -8.76 1.73
CA MET A 173 -12.55 -7.59 2.31
C MET A 173 -12.37 -6.52 1.21
N GLY A 174 -13.22 -5.48 1.24
CA GLY A 174 -13.26 -4.40 0.24
C GLY A 174 -14.42 -4.40 -0.76
N SER A 175 -15.43 -5.27 -0.64
CA SER A 175 -16.66 -5.19 -1.46
C SER A 175 -17.64 -4.15 -0.90
N ARG A 176 -18.10 -3.24 -1.77
CA ARG A 176 -19.01 -2.11 -1.44
C ARG A 176 -20.47 -2.52 -1.11
N LYS A 177 -20.83 -3.81 -1.20
CA LYS A 177 -22.24 -4.27 -1.00
C LYS A 177 -22.66 -4.45 0.47
N ARG A 178 -21.74 -4.69 1.41
CA ARG A 178 -21.99 -4.76 2.88
C ARG A 178 -20.76 -4.25 3.63
N ALA A 179 -20.51 -2.94 3.57
CA ALA A 179 -19.30 -2.33 4.11
C ALA A 179 -19.16 -2.53 5.63
N GLU A 180 -20.28 -2.44 6.35
CA GLU A 180 -20.36 -2.57 7.82
C GLU A 180 -20.05 -3.99 8.28
N ALA A 181 -20.67 -5.02 7.69
CA ALA A 181 -20.41 -6.42 8.01
C ALA A 181 -18.92 -6.80 7.80
N ASN A 182 -18.28 -6.28 6.75
CA ASN A 182 -16.85 -6.48 6.51
C ASN A 182 -15.98 -5.76 7.54
N ALA A 183 -16.33 -4.53 7.91
CA ALA A 183 -15.60 -3.75 8.89
C ALA A 183 -15.67 -4.45 10.26
N ALA A 184 -16.85 -4.93 10.66
CA ALA A 184 -17.06 -5.72 11.87
C ALA A 184 -16.21 -7.00 11.86
N TYR A 185 -16.23 -7.76 10.76
CA TYR A 185 -15.47 -9.01 10.65
C TYR A 185 -13.95 -8.78 10.65
N HIS A 186 -13.49 -7.72 9.98
CA HIS A 186 -12.09 -7.31 10.02
C HIS A 186 -11.66 -6.92 11.43
N CYS A 187 -12.50 -6.16 12.15
CA CYS A 187 -12.25 -5.75 13.53
C CYS A 187 -12.13 -6.97 14.46
N LEU A 188 -12.98 -7.98 14.30
CA LEU A 188 -12.89 -9.24 15.04
C LEU A 188 -11.55 -9.96 14.81
N CYS A 189 -11.07 -9.99 13.56
CA CYS A 189 -9.87 -10.74 13.17
C CYS A 189 -8.55 -9.96 13.33
N ASP A 190 -8.58 -8.65 13.64
CA ASP A 190 -7.35 -7.85 13.75
C ASP A 190 -6.56 -8.20 15.01
N SER A 191 -5.44 -8.90 14.82
CA SER A 191 -4.53 -9.27 15.91
C SER A 191 -3.95 -8.09 16.69
N LYS A 192 -3.99 -6.86 16.16
CA LYS A 192 -3.56 -5.65 16.88
C LYS A 192 -4.42 -5.38 18.10
N ASN A 193 -5.72 -5.68 18.00
CA ASN A 193 -6.71 -5.49 19.06
C ASN A 193 -6.41 -6.34 20.31
N ILE A 194 -5.61 -7.41 20.19
CA ILE A 194 -5.27 -8.28 21.33
C ILE A 194 -4.45 -7.54 22.39
N THR A 195 -3.60 -6.59 21.97
CA THR A 195 -2.77 -5.82 22.92
C THR A 195 -3.63 -4.86 23.74
N ASP A 196 -4.54 -4.16 23.06
CA ASP A 196 -5.44 -3.20 23.69
C ASP A 196 -6.51 -3.92 24.52
N TYR A 197 -6.98 -5.09 24.07
CA TYR A 197 -7.83 -5.99 24.84
C TYR A 197 -7.16 -6.47 26.14
N ALA A 198 -5.86 -6.76 26.13
CA ALA A 198 -5.13 -7.11 27.36
C ALA A 198 -5.12 -5.95 28.36
N SER A 199 -4.94 -4.72 27.88
CA SER A 199 -5.03 -3.51 28.70
C SER A 199 -6.44 -3.26 29.22
N TYR A 200 -7.48 -3.50 28.40
CA TYR A 200 -8.88 -3.43 28.80
C TYR A 200 -9.19 -4.39 29.96
N LEU A 201 -8.76 -5.66 29.86
CA LEU A 201 -8.94 -6.63 30.95
C LEU A 201 -8.15 -6.26 32.22
N ALA A 202 -6.97 -5.63 32.09
CA ALA A 202 -6.18 -5.17 33.23
C ALA A 202 -6.88 -4.02 33.98
N VAL A 203 -7.52 -3.10 33.25
CA VAL A 203 -8.35 -2.03 33.85
C VAL A 203 -9.59 -2.60 34.55
N ALA A 204 -10.15 -3.69 34.01
CA ALA A 204 -11.25 -4.43 34.65
C ALA A 204 -10.80 -5.40 35.77
N GLU A 205 -9.57 -5.23 36.29
CA GLU A 205 -9.00 -5.96 37.44
C GLU A 205 -8.92 -7.50 37.27
N TYR A 206 -8.86 -8.00 36.04
CA TYR A 206 -8.61 -9.43 35.81
C TYR A 206 -7.17 -9.82 36.20
N SER A 207 -6.99 -11.04 36.72
CA SER A 207 -5.63 -11.53 37.04
C SER A 207 -4.77 -11.72 35.79
N ASP A 208 -3.46 -11.49 35.90
CA ASP A 208 -2.49 -11.69 34.80
C ASP A 208 -2.58 -13.08 34.16
N SER A 209 -2.87 -14.12 34.95
CA SER A 209 -3.05 -15.47 34.42
C SER A 209 -4.27 -15.56 33.50
N THR A 210 -5.37 -14.89 33.86
CA THR A 210 -6.62 -14.89 33.11
C THR A 210 -6.49 -14.06 31.85
N ILE A 211 -5.87 -12.88 31.94
CA ILE A 211 -5.58 -12.00 30.80
C ILE A 211 -4.75 -12.76 29.76
N ASN A 212 -3.66 -13.40 30.18
CA ASN A 212 -2.80 -14.17 29.29
C ASN A 212 -3.54 -15.35 28.64
N ASN A 213 -4.39 -16.05 29.39
CA ASN A 213 -5.17 -17.16 28.84
C ASN A 213 -6.22 -16.70 27.82
N TYR A 214 -6.93 -15.60 28.10
CA TYR A 214 -7.94 -15.05 27.19
C TYR A 214 -7.29 -14.50 25.92
N CYS A 215 -6.21 -13.72 26.04
CA CYS A 215 -5.47 -13.22 24.88
C CYS A 215 -4.90 -14.35 24.03
N ARG A 216 -4.40 -15.42 24.65
CA ARG A 216 -3.91 -16.62 23.94
C ARG A 216 -5.05 -17.35 23.24
N ALA A 217 -6.23 -17.45 23.86
CA ALA A 217 -7.41 -18.06 23.26
C ALA A 217 -7.87 -17.28 22.01
N ILE A 218 -8.01 -15.95 22.09
CA ILE A 218 -8.37 -15.10 20.95
C ILE A 218 -7.32 -15.18 19.84
N LYS A 219 -6.04 -15.06 20.19
CA LYS A 219 -4.95 -15.19 19.24
C LYS A 219 -5.02 -16.51 18.48
N ARG A 220 -5.36 -17.60 19.17
CA ARG A 220 -5.49 -18.92 18.58
C ARG A 220 -6.71 -19.05 17.68
N LEU A 221 -7.86 -18.50 18.08
CA LEU A 221 -9.05 -18.46 17.23
C LEU A 221 -8.78 -17.74 15.90
N ILE A 222 -7.93 -16.71 15.91
CA ILE A 222 -7.47 -15.97 14.73
C ILE A 222 -6.39 -16.76 13.96
N SER A 223 -5.27 -17.11 14.60
CA SER A 223 -4.09 -17.69 13.93
C SER A 223 -4.32 -19.08 13.37
N ASP A 224 -5.12 -19.89 14.07
CA ASP A 224 -5.45 -21.25 13.65
C ASP A 224 -6.69 -21.24 12.73
N GLY A 225 -7.19 -20.05 12.36
CA GLY A 225 -8.24 -19.87 11.37
C GLY A 225 -9.61 -20.40 11.78
N TYR A 226 -9.96 -20.41 13.08
CA TYR A 226 -11.30 -20.82 13.52
C TYR A 226 -12.37 -19.82 13.11
N PHE A 227 -12.09 -18.51 13.18
CA PHE A 227 -12.99 -17.48 12.63
C PHE A 227 -13.07 -17.57 11.11
N SER A 228 -11.93 -17.70 10.42
CA SER A 228 -11.89 -17.79 8.95
C SER A 228 -12.67 -18.98 8.40
N ARG A 229 -12.56 -20.16 9.04
CA ARG A 229 -13.32 -21.36 8.66
C ARG A 229 -14.82 -21.21 8.87
N ASN A 230 -15.23 -20.43 9.87
CA ASN A 230 -16.62 -20.24 10.28
C ASN A 230 -17.13 -18.81 10.00
N ARG A 231 -16.48 -18.10 9.05
CA ARG A 231 -16.72 -16.69 8.76
C ARG A 231 -18.16 -16.37 8.37
N LYS A 232 -18.87 -17.35 7.80
CA LYS A 232 -20.28 -17.21 7.40
C LYS A 232 -21.18 -16.85 8.58
N LEU A 233 -20.89 -17.35 9.79
CA LEU A 233 -21.65 -17.00 10.99
C LEU A 233 -21.50 -15.53 11.36
N PHE A 234 -20.28 -14.99 11.21
CA PHE A 234 -19.95 -13.61 11.58
C PHE A 234 -20.25 -12.60 10.46
N LEU A 235 -20.16 -13.00 9.19
CA LEU A 235 -20.52 -12.18 8.02
C LEU A 235 -22.03 -12.17 7.74
N ALA A 236 -22.81 -13.04 8.40
CA ALA A 236 -24.26 -12.96 8.39
C ALA A 236 -24.77 -11.74 9.17
N CYS A 237 -24.01 -11.31 10.18
CA CYS A 237 -24.27 -10.12 10.99
C CYS A 237 -23.89 -8.85 10.23
N ASP A 238 -24.72 -7.80 10.32
CA ASP A 238 -24.42 -6.50 9.70
C ASP A 238 -23.45 -5.65 10.53
N SER A 239 -23.41 -5.86 11.86
CA SER A 239 -22.54 -5.13 12.77
C SER A 239 -21.97 -6.00 13.89
N LEU A 240 -21.02 -5.44 14.68
CA LEU A 240 -20.50 -6.10 15.88
C LEU A 240 -21.58 -6.33 16.94
N THR A 241 -22.64 -5.51 16.96
CA THR A 241 -23.73 -5.59 17.96
C THR A 241 -24.51 -6.90 17.89
N GLU A 242 -24.49 -7.55 16.72
CA GLU A 242 -25.16 -8.82 16.48
C GLU A 242 -24.28 -10.03 16.83
N TYR A 243 -22.97 -9.83 17.00
CA TYR A 243 -22.03 -10.93 17.27
C TYR A 243 -22.38 -11.73 18.53
N PRO A 244 -22.85 -11.13 19.65
CA PRO A 244 -23.33 -11.89 20.80
C PRO A 244 -24.38 -12.96 20.47
N SER A 245 -25.21 -12.74 19.45
CA SER A 245 -26.27 -13.69 19.05
C SER A 245 -25.72 -14.94 18.35
N VAL A 246 -24.56 -14.86 17.69
CA VAL A 246 -23.97 -15.97 16.92
C VAL A 246 -22.86 -16.72 17.67
N ILE A 247 -22.39 -16.21 18.82
CA ILE A 247 -21.35 -16.86 19.63
C ILE A 247 -21.77 -18.27 20.06
N ASN A 248 -23.02 -18.46 20.49
CA ASN A 248 -23.47 -19.78 20.95
C ASN A 248 -23.47 -20.79 19.80
N ALA A 249 -23.96 -20.41 18.62
CA ALA A 249 -23.89 -21.22 17.41
C ALA A 249 -22.43 -21.52 17.00
N PHE A 250 -21.51 -20.58 17.17
CA PHE A 250 -20.08 -20.81 16.93
C PHE A 250 -19.46 -21.85 17.88
N PHE A 251 -19.89 -21.89 19.14
CA PHE A 251 -19.40 -22.89 20.12
C PHE A 251 -20.10 -24.25 20.04
N GLU A 252 -21.21 -24.37 19.30
CA GLU A 252 -21.85 -25.66 18.99
C GLU A 252 -21.13 -26.43 17.86
N ILE A 253 -20.20 -25.78 17.16
CA ILE A 253 -19.41 -26.42 16.10
C ILE A 253 -18.44 -27.43 16.72
N PRO A 254 -18.40 -28.70 16.28
CA PRO A 254 -17.64 -29.76 16.95
C PRO A 254 -16.15 -29.46 17.18
N GLU A 255 -15.48 -28.81 16.22
CA GLU A 255 -14.06 -28.42 16.36
C GLU A 255 -13.83 -27.29 17.38
N VAL A 256 -14.77 -26.35 17.48
CA VAL A 256 -14.72 -25.22 18.41
C VAL A 256 -15.13 -25.66 19.81
N GLN A 257 -16.15 -26.51 19.91
CA GLN A 257 -16.59 -27.11 21.16
C GLN A 257 -15.46 -27.90 21.83
N LYS A 258 -14.77 -28.76 21.06
CA LYS A 258 -13.62 -29.53 21.55
C LYS A 258 -12.48 -28.62 22.03
N LEU A 259 -12.21 -27.52 21.32
CA LEU A 259 -11.24 -26.53 21.75
C LEU A 259 -11.67 -25.88 23.07
N ASN A 260 -12.95 -25.49 23.20
CA ASN A 260 -13.46 -24.83 24.39
C ASN A 260 -13.45 -25.73 25.63
N GLU A 261 -13.82 -27.00 25.47
CA GLU A 261 -13.79 -28.02 26.53
C GLU A 261 -12.36 -28.31 27.00
N GLY A 262 -11.42 -28.43 26.05
CA GLY A 262 -10.00 -28.65 26.36
C GLY A 262 -9.31 -27.52 27.12
N TYR A 263 -9.94 -26.34 27.19
CA TYR A 263 -9.46 -25.17 27.91
C TYR A 263 -10.44 -24.72 29.00
N HIS A 264 -11.22 -25.64 29.59
CA HIS A 264 -12.12 -25.36 30.71
C HIS A 264 -13.06 -24.15 30.48
N ARG A 265 -13.60 -24.02 29.26
CA ARG A 265 -14.51 -22.94 28.84
C ARG A 265 -13.90 -21.53 28.80
N GLN A 266 -12.58 -21.39 29.02
CA GLN A 266 -11.89 -20.10 28.97
C GLN A 266 -11.91 -19.46 27.58
N VAL A 267 -12.00 -20.26 26.51
CA VAL A 267 -12.09 -19.76 25.13
C VAL A 267 -13.41 -19.01 24.92
N SER A 268 -14.51 -19.56 25.44
CA SER A 268 -15.83 -18.93 25.33
C SER A 268 -16.01 -17.71 26.23
N ASN A 269 -15.40 -17.70 27.41
CA ASN A 269 -15.42 -16.51 28.26
C ASN A 269 -14.56 -15.41 27.64
N GLY A 270 -13.35 -15.75 27.19
CA GLY A 270 -12.44 -14.83 26.52
C GLY A 270 -13.03 -14.24 25.24
N LEU A 271 -13.79 -14.99 24.44
CA LEU A 271 -14.44 -14.48 23.24
C LEU A 271 -15.59 -13.50 23.56
N ARG A 272 -16.40 -13.79 24.58
CA ARG A 272 -17.48 -12.88 24.98
C ARG A 272 -16.95 -11.55 25.49
N THR A 273 -15.90 -11.57 26.33
CA THR A 273 -15.27 -10.34 26.83
C THR A 273 -14.51 -9.60 25.74
N TYR A 274 -13.94 -10.31 24.76
CA TYR A 274 -13.31 -9.69 23.59
C TYR A 274 -14.33 -8.97 22.71
N ILE A 275 -15.49 -9.58 22.44
CA ILE A 275 -16.57 -8.93 21.69
C ILE A 275 -17.12 -7.72 22.45
N GLN A 276 -17.27 -7.81 23.77
CA GLN A 276 -17.66 -6.66 24.60
C GLN A 276 -16.67 -5.49 24.48
N TYR A 277 -15.37 -5.77 24.56
CA TYR A 277 -14.32 -4.79 24.31
C TYR A 277 -14.47 -4.16 22.91
N LEU A 278 -14.69 -4.97 21.88
CA LEU A 278 -14.88 -4.49 20.51
C LEU A 278 -16.13 -3.62 20.37
N LEU A 279 -17.21 -3.91 21.11
CA LEU A 279 -18.41 -3.07 21.13
C LEU A 279 -18.14 -1.71 21.77
N GLU A 280 -17.44 -1.69 22.90
CA GLU A 280 -17.17 -0.45 23.63
C GLU A 280 -16.25 0.51 22.86
N ILE A 281 -15.21 -0.01 22.18
CA ILE A 281 -14.34 0.84 21.36
C ILE A 281 -15.01 1.34 20.08
N ASN A 282 -16.10 0.69 19.61
CA ASN A 282 -16.83 1.11 18.42
C ASN A 282 -18.03 2.02 18.77
N ASN A 283 -18.72 1.79 19.88
CA ASN A 283 -19.77 2.69 20.36
C ASN A 283 -19.23 4.09 20.74
N LEU A 284 -17.97 4.19 21.18
CA LEU A 284 -17.29 5.48 21.39
C LEU A 284 -17.07 6.28 20.08
N ASN A 285 -17.25 5.64 18.91
CA ASN A 285 -17.14 6.29 17.60
C ASN A 285 -18.50 6.65 16.97
N ASP A 286 -19.63 6.12 17.48
CA ASP A 286 -20.97 6.30 16.87
C ASP A 286 -21.70 7.58 17.34
N ASP A 287 -21.24 8.25 18.41
CA ASP A 287 -21.87 9.48 18.93
C ASP A 287 -21.56 10.76 18.12
N VAL A 288 -20.85 10.66 16.98
CA VAL A 288 -20.39 11.85 16.23
C VAL A 288 -21.06 12.05 14.86
N ASP A 289 -21.69 11.02 14.26
CA ASP A 289 -22.18 11.13 12.88
C ASP A 289 -23.64 10.68 12.76
N ASN A 290 -24.59 11.57 13.08
CA ASN A 290 -25.99 11.43 12.67
C ASN A 290 -26.60 12.81 12.34
N ILE A 291 -26.56 13.20 11.06
CA ILE A 291 -27.58 14.05 10.42
C ILE A 291 -27.84 13.49 9.00
N PRO A 292 -29.10 13.16 8.65
CA PRO A 292 -29.53 12.73 7.32
C PRO A 292 -29.86 13.94 6.42
N ASP A 293 -30.11 13.66 5.13
CA ASP A 293 -30.78 14.49 4.08
C ASP A 293 -29.88 14.69 2.86
N ASP A 294 -30.33 14.72 1.61
CA ASP A 294 -31.51 14.24 0.89
C ASP A 294 -31.12 14.38 -0.61
N GLU A 295 -31.74 13.62 -1.50
CA GLU A 295 -31.52 13.63 -2.96
C GLU A 295 -31.79 15.02 -3.63
N PRO A 296 -31.36 15.33 -4.89
CA PRO A 296 -31.66 14.50 -6.08
C PRO A 296 -30.66 14.49 -7.27
N GLN A 297 -30.91 13.50 -8.14
CA GLN A 297 -30.35 13.33 -9.48
C GLN A 297 -30.68 14.50 -10.44
N ASP A 298 -29.77 14.82 -11.36
CA ASP A 298 -30.19 15.07 -12.75
C ASP A 298 -29.08 14.79 -13.79
N ASN A 299 -29.55 14.44 -14.99
CA ASN A 299 -28.82 13.98 -16.17
C ASN A 299 -28.24 15.13 -16.99
N ASN A 300 -27.13 14.89 -17.72
CA ASN A 300 -27.07 15.09 -19.18
C ASN A 300 -25.71 14.65 -19.76
N GLU A 301 -25.80 14.20 -21.01
CA GLU A 301 -24.84 13.42 -21.80
C GLU A 301 -24.01 14.35 -22.75
N PRO A 302 -23.26 13.87 -23.78
CA PRO A 302 -21.79 13.95 -23.86
C PRO A 302 -21.28 14.89 -24.98
N THR A 303 -19.97 15.21 -24.96
CA THR A 303 -19.28 15.68 -26.19
C THR A 303 -17.84 15.19 -26.30
N THR A 304 -17.56 14.72 -27.52
CA THR A 304 -16.33 14.24 -28.15
C THR A 304 -15.22 15.29 -28.19
N GLU A 305 -13.95 14.86 -28.23
CA GLU A 305 -13.03 15.24 -29.32
C GLU A 305 -11.69 14.47 -29.20
N THR A 306 -11.50 13.61 -30.21
CA THR A 306 -10.25 13.02 -30.65
C THR A 306 -9.52 14.08 -31.45
N GLU A 307 -8.32 14.54 -31.06
CA GLU A 307 -7.33 15.24 -31.91
C GLU A 307 -6.17 15.87 -31.12
N VAL A 308 -5.34 15.10 -30.39
CA VAL A 308 -4.01 15.58 -29.97
C VAL A 308 -3.02 14.41 -29.85
N GLU A 309 -2.66 13.77 -30.96
CA GLU A 309 -1.65 12.69 -30.93
C GLU A 309 -0.60 12.73 -32.05
N GLN A 310 -0.32 13.89 -32.68
CA GLN A 310 0.59 13.91 -33.85
C GLN A 310 1.67 15.01 -33.93
N GLN A 311 2.21 15.56 -32.84
CA GLN A 311 3.19 16.67 -32.97
C GLN A 311 4.49 16.63 -32.14
N LEU A 312 5.05 15.46 -31.79
CA LEU A 312 6.37 15.43 -31.12
C LEU A 312 7.33 14.35 -31.66
N LEU A 313 7.61 14.38 -32.96
CA LEU A 313 8.78 13.72 -33.55
C LEU A 313 9.66 14.76 -34.26
N ASN A 314 10.95 14.75 -33.89
CA ASN A 314 12.13 15.39 -34.49
C ASN A 314 12.60 16.73 -33.89
N GLU A 315 13.59 16.63 -32.99
CA GLU A 315 14.86 17.40 -33.00
C GLU A 315 15.77 16.85 -31.87
N ASN A 316 16.83 16.11 -32.22
CA ASN A 316 17.89 15.69 -31.30
C ASN A 316 19.22 15.77 -32.06
N GLU A 317 19.97 16.85 -31.87
CA GLU A 317 21.40 16.88 -32.21
C GLU A 317 22.24 17.13 -30.96
N ASN A 318 23.16 16.19 -30.73
CA ASN A 318 24.39 16.30 -29.96
C ASN A 318 24.33 16.37 -28.42
N VAL A 319 23.48 15.56 -27.78
CA VAL A 319 23.57 15.30 -26.33
C VAL A 319 24.56 14.14 -26.07
N ASP A 320 25.66 14.42 -25.39
CA ASP A 320 26.58 13.38 -24.92
C ASP A 320 26.08 12.77 -23.60
N TRP A 321 25.26 11.72 -23.75
CA TRP A 321 24.58 11.05 -22.64
C TRP A 321 25.52 10.47 -21.59
N GLU A 322 26.77 10.16 -21.93
CA GLU A 322 27.72 9.48 -21.04
C GLU A 322 28.61 10.43 -20.24
N ALA A 323 28.55 11.74 -20.51
CA ALA A 323 29.42 12.74 -19.88
C ALA A 323 29.28 12.78 -18.34
N LEU A 324 28.07 12.54 -17.81
CA LEU A 324 27.79 12.53 -16.36
C LEU A 324 28.14 11.21 -15.67
N PHE A 325 28.57 10.20 -16.42
CA PHE A 325 28.73 8.82 -15.92
C PHE A 325 30.14 8.28 -16.01
N SER A 326 31.14 9.14 -16.16
CA SER A 326 32.54 8.74 -16.07
C SER A 326 33.07 8.94 -14.65
N ASP A 327 33.77 7.95 -14.11
CA ASP A 327 34.47 8.10 -12.82
C ASP A 327 35.80 8.86 -12.98
N PHE A 328 36.44 9.17 -11.85
CA PHE A 328 37.71 9.91 -11.80
C PHE A 328 38.91 9.13 -12.41
N HIS A 329 38.72 7.86 -12.79
CA HIS A 329 39.68 7.05 -13.52
C HIS A 329 39.36 6.95 -15.03
N GLY A 330 38.33 7.65 -15.50
CA GLY A 330 37.91 7.65 -16.90
C GLY A 330 37.14 6.40 -17.32
N LYS A 331 36.64 5.60 -16.38
CA LYS A 331 35.78 4.43 -16.66
C LYS A 331 34.31 4.83 -16.63
N LEU A 332 33.53 4.17 -17.50
CA LEU A 332 32.09 4.38 -17.56
C LEU A 332 31.39 3.64 -16.41
N THR A 333 30.53 4.35 -15.69
CA THR A 333 29.83 3.86 -14.51
C THR A 333 28.36 3.52 -14.77
N ARG A 334 27.80 4.00 -15.88
CA ARG A 334 26.44 3.72 -16.38
C ARG A 334 26.40 3.89 -17.90
N ILE A 335 25.61 3.05 -18.58
CA ILE A 335 25.23 3.28 -19.99
C ILE A 335 23.94 4.11 -19.97
N ALA A 336 24.00 5.35 -20.43
CA ALA A 336 22.90 6.31 -20.41
C ALA A 336 22.34 6.65 -21.80
N ASN A 337 23.08 6.35 -22.87
CA ASN A 337 22.67 6.64 -24.24
C ASN A 337 21.47 5.77 -24.65
N PRO A 338 20.31 6.39 -24.99
CA PRO A 338 19.09 5.66 -25.30
C PRO A 338 19.21 4.78 -26.56
N GLN A 339 19.95 5.25 -27.58
CA GLN A 339 20.13 4.49 -28.82
C GLN A 339 20.94 3.21 -28.56
N LEU A 340 21.98 3.28 -27.74
CA LEU A 340 22.76 2.09 -27.37
C LEU A 340 21.93 1.12 -26.50
N LEU A 341 21.13 1.63 -25.58
CA LEU A 341 20.23 0.81 -24.77
C LEU A 341 19.22 0.04 -25.62
N ASP A 342 18.69 0.66 -26.67
CA ASP A 342 17.77 0.01 -27.61
C ASP A 342 18.45 -1.10 -28.43
N LEU A 343 19.70 -0.88 -28.86
CA LEU A 343 20.49 -1.90 -29.55
C LEU A 343 20.85 -3.09 -28.63
N LEU A 344 21.13 -2.81 -27.35
CA LEU A 344 21.49 -3.83 -26.37
C LEU A 344 20.28 -4.62 -25.84
N ARG A 345 19.08 -4.02 -25.84
CA ARG A 345 17.86 -4.65 -25.32
C ARG A 345 17.54 -6.02 -25.91
N PRO A 346 17.48 -6.24 -27.24
CA PRO A 346 17.13 -7.54 -27.80
C PRO A 346 18.16 -8.65 -27.52
N VAL A 347 19.37 -8.31 -27.07
CA VAL A 347 20.42 -9.29 -26.73
C VAL A 347 20.61 -9.48 -25.22
N LEU A 348 20.16 -8.54 -24.38
CA LEU A 348 20.33 -8.56 -22.92
C LEU A 348 19.01 -8.65 -22.12
N ASP A 349 17.87 -8.22 -22.68
CA ASP A 349 16.51 -8.28 -22.09
C ASP A 349 15.74 -9.50 -22.62
N THR A 350 16.38 -10.65 -22.55
CA THR A 350 15.84 -11.94 -23.00
C THR A 350 16.12 -13.02 -21.97
N ASP A 351 15.34 -14.10 -21.97
CA ASP A 351 15.47 -15.22 -21.02
C ASP A 351 16.90 -15.81 -20.96
N TYR A 352 17.66 -15.70 -22.05
CA TYR A 352 19.09 -16.02 -22.11
C TYR A 352 19.88 -14.84 -22.69
N ARG A 353 20.79 -14.26 -21.89
CA ARG A 353 21.61 -13.11 -22.33
C ARG A 353 22.70 -13.53 -23.31
N LYS A 354 22.77 -12.86 -24.45
CA LYS A 354 23.78 -13.09 -25.49
C LYS A 354 24.97 -12.15 -25.30
N LEU A 355 25.76 -12.38 -24.25
CA LEU A 355 26.90 -11.52 -23.87
C LEU A 355 27.90 -11.24 -25.02
N PRO A 356 28.30 -12.21 -25.86
CA PRO A 356 29.20 -11.95 -26.99
C PRO A 356 28.66 -10.92 -27.99
N ALA A 357 27.35 -10.96 -28.27
CA ALA A 357 26.70 -9.99 -29.15
C ALA A 357 26.62 -8.61 -28.48
N ALA A 358 26.37 -8.55 -27.17
CA ALA A 358 26.35 -7.30 -26.42
C ALA A 358 27.73 -6.61 -26.37
N TYR A 359 28.83 -7.37 -26.21
CA TYR A 359 30.18 -6.81 -26.28
C TYR A 359 30.51 -6.26 -27.67
N HIS A 360 30.08 -6.94 -28.73
CA HIS A 360 30.26 -6.45 -30.11
C HIS A 360 29.51 -5.13 -30.34
N ILE A 361 28.24 -5.03 -29.91
CA ILE A 361 27.43 -3.81 -30.01
C ILE A 361 28.08 -2.64 -29.26
N ILE A 362 28.61 -2.85 -28.05
CA ILE A 362 29.33 -1.82 -27.31
C ILE A 362 30.61 -1.38 -28.04
N SER A 363 31.38 -2.34 -28.56
CA SER A 363 32.64 -2.06 -29.26
C SER A 363 32.41 -1.26 -30.54
N GLU A 364 31.37 -1.57 -31.30
CA GLU A 364 31.03 -0.80 -32.51
C GLU A 364 30.49 0.59 -32.17
N PHE A 365 29.68 0.70 -31.11
CA PHE A 365 29.04 1.97 -30.75
C PHE A 365 30.02 2.98 -30.14
N TYR A 366 30.90 2.54 -29.22
CA TYR A 366 31.84 3.44 -28.55
C TYR A 366 33.23 3.50 -29.18
N GLY A 367 33.62 2.51 -29.99
CA GLY A 367 34.98 2.40 -30.49
C GLY A 367 36.01 2.47 -29.36
N ASP A 368 37.02 3.33 -29.51
CA ASP A 368 38.12 3.48 -28.54
C ASP A 368 37.82 4.45 -27.39
N ARG A 369 36.60 5.03 -27.32
CA ARG A 369 36.24 6.08 -26.37
C ARG A 369 36.41 5.68 -24.90
N PHE A 370 36.19 4.40 -24.58
CA PHE A 370 36.36 3.84 -23.23
C PHE A 370 37.36 2.68 -23.25
N SER A 371 38.52 2.89 -23.89
CA SER A 371 39.60 1.88 -24.02
C SER A 371 40.19 1.38 -22.69
N THR A 372 39.91 2.06 -21.57
CA THR A 372 40.30 1.65 -20.21
C THR A 372 39.35 0.63 -19.56
N MET A 373 38.18 0.37 -20.16
CA MET A 373 37.17 -0.57 -19.64
C MET A 373 37.52 -2.02 -19.97
N GLU A 374 37.53 -2.89 -18.95
CA GLU A 374 37.72 -4.33 -19.14
C GLU A 374 36.37 -5.05 -19.38
N LEU A 375 36.40 -6.26 -19.94
CA LEU A 375 35.18 -7.07 -20.13
C LEU A 375 34.35 -7.24 -18.85
N LYS A 376 35.02 -7.32 -17.69
CA LYS A 376 34.37 -7.40 -16.38
C LYS A 376 33.60 -6.12 -16.05
N ASP A 377 34.12 -4.95 -16.41
CA ASP A 377 33.48 -3.65 -16.17
C ASP A 377 32.22 -3.51 -17.03
N TRP A 378 32.31 -3.89 -18.31
CA TRP A 378 31.15 -3.94 -19.21
C TRP A 378 30.07 -4.91 -18.74
N ASN A 379 30.45 -6.10 -18.30
CA ASN A 379 29.51 -7.06 -17.73
C ASN A 379 28.79 -6.51 -16.49
N ASN A 380 29.51 -5.77 -15.65
CA ASN A 380 28.92 -5.10 -14.50
C ASN A 380 27.92 -4.02 -14.93
N LEU A 381 28.20 -3.26 -16.00
CA LEU A 381 27.26 -2.30 -16.55
C LEU A 381 26.01 -2.99 -17.10
N PHE A 382 26.14 -4.07 -17.87
CA PHE A 382 25.01 -4.86 -18.36
C PHE A 382 24.10 -5.37 -17.23
N ASN A 383 24.70 -5.83 -16.13
CA ASN A 383 23.95 -6.30 -14.97
C ASN A 383 23.20 -5.20 -14.22
N LYS A 384 23.66 -3.94 -14.34
CA LYS A 384 23.05 -2.77 -13.70
C LYS A 384 21.96 -2.11 -14.54
N ILE A 385 21.74 -2.54 -15.79
CA ILE A 385 20.64 -2.03 -16.60
C ILE A 385 19.32 -2.57 -16.04
N ASP A 386 18.45 -1.66 -15.58
CA ASP A 386 17.08 -1.99 -15.25
C ASP A 386 16.22 -1.88 -16.53
N TRP A 387 15.88 -3.01 -17.13
CA TRP A 387 15.05 -3.03 -18.35
C TRP A 387 13.59 -2.60 -18.13
N GLN A 388 13.14 -2.45 -16.87
CA GLN A 388 11.85 -1.83 -16.57
C GLN A 388 11.92 -0.30 -16.67
N SER A 389 13.12 0.29 -16.57
CA SER A 389 13.37 1.74 -16.72
C SER A 389 14.81 2.01 -17.22
N PRO A 390 15.15 1.63 -18.47
CA PRO A 390 16.55 1.61 -18.93
C PRO A 390 17.11 3.02 -19.19
N TYR A 391 16.29 3.93 -19.71
CA TYR A 391 16.73 5.25 -20.13
C TYR A 391 17.07 6.15 -18.94
N TYR A 392 18.23 6.82 -19.02
CA TYR A 392 18.57 7.87 -18.08
C TYR A 392 17.72 9.12 -18.35
N LYS A 393 17.05 9.62 -17.30
CA LYS A 393 16.33 10.90 -17.33
C LYS A 393 17.20 11.94 -16.62
N PRO A 394 17.63 13.02 -17.30
CA PRO A 394 18.32 14.14 -16.65
C PRO A 394 17.51 14.71 -15.48
N LEU A 395 18.21 15.24 -14.48
CA LEU A 395 17.72 15.70 -13.17
C LEU A 395 16.77 16.92 -13.26
N GLU A 396 15.61 16.74 -13.86
CA GLU A 396 14.43 17.60 -13.67
C GLU A 396 13.21 16.78 -13.19
N GLN A 397 13.34 15.44 -13.09
CA GLN A 397 12.24 14.54 -12.76
C GLN A 397 12.63 13.44 -11.74
N GLN A 398 13.34 13.80 -10.68
CA GLN A 398 13.49 12.93 -9.49
C GLN A 398 12.86 13.59 -8.27
N SER A 399 11.53 13.60 -8.23
CA SER A 399 10.78 13.80 -6.98
C SER A 399 9.43 13.06 -6.97
N GLU A 400 9.35 11.84 -7.51
CA GLU A 400 8.10 11.05 -7.45
C GLU A 400 8.35 9.54 -7.29
N ILE A 401 8.91 9.13 -6.15
CA ILE A 401 8.54 7.84 -5.53
C ILE A 401 8.36 8.13 -4.04
N THR A 402 7.11 8.05 -3.58
CA THR A 402 6.57 8.40 -2.24
C THR A 402 6.21 9.88 -1.97
N GLN A 403 5.32 10.47 -2.76
CA GLN A 403 4.42 11.52 -2.26
C GLN A 403 2.99 11.29 -2.76
N LYS A 404 2.00 11.52 -1.89
CA LYS A 404 0.57 11.53 -2.24
C LYS A 404 0.36 12.40 -3.48
N HIS A 405 -0.42 11.96 -4.46
CA HIS A 405 -0.87 12.82 -5.55
C HIS A 405 -1.47 14.10 -4.95
N LYS A 406 -0.91 15.26 -5.31
CA LYS A 406 -1.44 16.56 -4.90
C LYS A 406 -2.61 16.88 -5.82
N SER A 407 -3.81 16.99 -5.25
CA SER A 407 -5.00 17.40 -5.99
C SER A 407 -5.10 18.91 -6.17
N HIS A 408 -4.39 19.70 -5.34
CA HIS A 408 -4.54 21.15 -5.29
C HIS A 408 -3.21 21.90 -5.10
N ILE A 409 -3.11 23.12 -5.65
CA ILE A 409 -2.07 24.13 -5.42
C ILE A 409 -2.66 25.38 -4.74
N LEU A 410 -1.79 26.28 -4.26
CA LEU A 410 -2.23 27.56 -3.69
C LEU A 410 -2.12 28.66 -4.74
N LYS A 411 -3.21 29.40 -4.89
CA LYS A 411 -3.29 30.66 -5.63
C LYS A 411 -3.51 31.78 -4.63
N VAL A 412 -2.64 32.77 -4.64
CA VAL A 412 -2.73 33.95 -3.75
C VAL A 412 -2.91 35.19 -4.60
N ILE A 413 -3.95 35.96 -4.33
CA ILE A 413 -4.29 37.18 -5.06
C ILE A 413 -4.08 38.37 -4.13
N THR A 414 -3.30 39.34 -4.55
CA THR A 414 -3.07 40.59 -3.83
C THR A 414 -4.18 41.62 -4.13
N PRO A 415 -4.37 42.66 -3.30
CA PRO A 415 -5.38 43.69 -3.57
C PRO A 415 -5.17 44.48 -4.88
N ASP A 416 -3.93 44.57 -5.35
CA ASP A 416 -3.55 45.17 -6.63
C ASP A 416 -3.74 44.20 -7.83
N GLY A 417 -4.22 42.98 -7.58
CA GLY A 417 -4.56 42.00 -8.61
C GLY A 417 -3.40 41.10 -9.06
N HIS A 418 -2.23 41.19 -8.42
CA HIS A 418 -1.12 40.28 -8.67
C HIS A 418 -1.43 38.87 -8.16
N ILE A 419 -1.04 37.85 -8.93
CA ILE A 419 -1.38 36.45 -8.64
C ILE A 419 -0.09 35.64 -8.45
N PHE A 420 0.07 35.04 -7.28
CA PHE A 420 1.09 34.02 -7.01
C PHE A 420 0.46 32.63 -7.11
N CYS A 421 0.86 31.85 -8.10
CA CYS A 421 0.32 30.50 -8.34
C CYS A 421 1.41 29.61 -8.94
N GLU A 422 2.28 29.07 -8.08
CA GLU A 422 3.37 28.19 -8.51
C GLU A 422 2.96 26.73 -8.52
N ARG A 423 3.57 25.95 -9.41
CA ARG A 423 3.38 24.49 -9.48
C ARG A 423 3.70 23.79 -8.14
N ARG A 424 4.61 24.36 -7.36
CA ARG A 424 4.94 23.91 -6.00
C ARG A 424 4.48 24.94 -5.00
N VAL A 425 3.60 24.53 -4.07
CA VAL A 425 3.10 25.40 -2.99
C VAL A 425 4.20 26.06 -2.16
N SER A 426 5.34 25.39 -1.95
CA SER A 426 6.48 26.01 -1.25
C SER A 426 7.09 27.18 -2.02
N GLU A 427 6.98 27.20 -3.35
CA GLU A 427 7.43 28.30 -4.21
C GLU A 427 6.42 29.44 -4.16
N THR A 428 5.11 29.14 -4.17
CA THR A 428 4.08 30.15 -3.92
C THR A 428 4.31 30.87 -2.58
N LEU A 429 4.58 30.12 -1.51
CA LEU A 429 4.87 30.70 -0.20
C LEU A 429 6.13 31.58 -0.22
N VAL A 430 7.22 31.12 -0.84
CA VAL A 430 8.46 31.91 -0.95
C VAL A 430 8.25 33.18 -1.78
N ALA A 431 7.49 33.11 -2.87
CA ALA A 431 7.17 34.26 -3.70
C ALA A 431 6.38 35.32 -2.92
N VAL A 432 5.37 34.89 -2.14
CA VAL A 432 4.64 35.79 -1.24
C VAL A 432 5.55 36.41 -0.19
N ILE A 433 6.45 35.64 0.44
CA ILE A 433 7.42 36.18 1.42
C ILE A 433 8.32 37.25 0.78
N LYS A 434 8.80 37.01 -0.45
CA LYS A 434 9.60 37.99 -1.19
C LYS A 434 8.81 39.27 -1.49
N TYR A 435 7.56 39.13 -1.92
CA TYR A 435 6.68 40.26 -2.20
C TYR A 435 6.42 41.13 -0.97
N VAL A 436 6.17 40.51 0.18
CA VAL A 436 5.88 41.20 1.45
C VAL A 436 7.12 41.86 2.05
N GLY A 437 8.28 41.25 1.84
CA GLY A 437 9.58 41.65 2.39
C GLY A 437 10.08 40.63 3.43
N VAL A 438 11.24 40.04 3.16
CA VAL A 438 11.80 38.93 3.95
C VAL A 438 12.06 39.32 5.40
N GLU A 439 12.64 40.50 5.62
CA GLU A 439 12.97 41.02 6.95
C GLU A 439 11.70 41.24 7.79
N ARG A 440 10.62 41.78 7.19
CA ARG A 440 9.33 41.95 7.86
C ARG A 440 8.72 40.63 8.30
N VAL A 441 8.81 39.59 7.47
CA VAL A 441 8.31 38.25 7.81
C VAL A 441 9.20 37.59 8.88
N GLN A 442 10.51 37.82 8.85
CA GLN A 442 11.43 37.32 9.87
C GLN A 442 11.11 37.92 11.25
N GLU A 443 10.84 39.22 11.32
CA GLU A 443 10.46 39.93 12.55
C GLU A 443 9.15 39.42 13.17
N MET A 444 8.24 38.87 12.36
CA MET A 444 7.00 38.25 12.86
C MET A 444 7.24 36.96 13.66
N ASN A 445 8.44 36.38 13.57
CA ASN A 445 8.84 35.18 14.30
C ASN A 445 7.87 33.99 14.14
N ILE A 446 7.39 33.77 12.91
CA ILE A 446 6.50 32.65 12.58
C ILE A 446 7.29 31.36 12.68
N ASN A 447 6.93 30.49 13.61
CA ASN A 447 7.69 29.25 13.86
C ASN A 447 7.23 28.10 12.95
N VAL A 448 8.19 27.47 12.26
CA VAL A 448 8.02 26.21 11.51
C VAL A 448 9.06 25.21 12.03
N CYS A 449 8.62 24.05 12.50
CA CYS A 449 9.51 23.05 13.11
C CYS A 449 10.31 23.62 14.32
N ALA A 450 9.61 24.34 15.21
CA ALA A 450 10.13 24.91 16.45
C ALA A 450 11.18 26.03 16.33
N ASN A 451 11.55 26.45 15.11
CA ASN A 451 12.41 27.60 14.86
C ASN A 451 11.69 28.61 13.97
N ASN A 452 12.17 29.86 13.94
CA ASN A 452 11.67 30.86 13.00
C ASN A 452 11.73 30.29 11.57
N MET A 453 10.68 30.53 10.78
CA MET A 453 10.61 30.09 9.40
C MET A 453 11.73 30.72 8.56
N ILE A 454 12.14 31.94 8.88
CA ILE A 454 13.23 32.65 8.21
C ILE A 454 14.49 32.55 9.05
N VAL A 455 15.50 31.86 8.54
CA VAL A 455 16.77 31.56 9.23
C VAL A 455 17.97 32.00 8.39
N ARG A 456 19.11 32.23 9.05
CA ARG A 456 20.42 32.36 8.37
C ARG A 456 20.96 30.98 7.98
N GLU A 457 21.92 30.94 7.07
CA GLU A 457 22.55 29.69 6.62
C GLU A 457 23.10 28.84 7.77
N GLU A 458 23.76 29.47 8.73
CA GLU A 458 24.34 28.85 9.93
C GLU A 458 23.29 28.30 10.92
N GLU A 459 22.05 28.76 10.82
CA GLU A 459 20.93 28.36 11.68
C GLU A 459 20.07 27.26 11.04
N ILE A 460 20.40 26.83 9.81
CA ILE A 460 19.66 25.78 9.10
C ILE A 460 19.79 24.47 9.86
N ASN A 461 18.66 23.95 10.33
CA ASN A 461 18.60 22.62 10.91
C ASN A 461 18.96 21.56 9.83
N PRO A 462 20.02 20.74 10.01
CA PRO A 462 20.45 19.75 9.01
C PRO A 462 19.34 18.79 8.58
N ARG A 463 18.39 18.53 9.47
CA ARG A 463 17.23 17.68 9.23
C ARG A 463 16.29 18.22 8.15
N TYR A 464 16.19 19.54 8.04
CA TYR A 464 15.27 20.24 7.16
C TYR A 464 15.96 20.98 6.02
N ALA A 465 17.29 20.85 5.90
CA ALA A 465 18.10 21.53 4.88
C ALA A 465 17.53 21.38 3.46
N LEU A 466 17.01 20.20 3.09
CA LEU A 466 16.39 19.95 1.78
C LEU A 466 15.07 20.71 1.55
N ALA A 467 14.33 21.03 2.61
CA ALA A 467 13.06 21.76 2.56
C ALA A 467 13.22 23.26 2.84
N THR A 468 14.42 23.69 3.20
CA THR A 468 14.80 25.07 3.46
C THR A 468 15.27 25.70 2.14
N LYS A 469 14.59 26.76 1.71
CA LYS A 469 14.80 27.40 0.40
C LYS A 469 15.46 28.75 0.56
N TYR A 470 16.48 29.03 -0.24
CA TYR A 470 17.08 30.36 -0.32
C TYR A 470 16.04 31.40 -0.75
N ILE A 471 16.06 32.58 -0.11
CA ILE A 471 15.17 33.68 -0.44
C ILE A 471 15.95 34.86 -0.97
N ASP A 472 16.71 35.53 -0.10
CA ASP A 472 17.44 36.78 -0.37
C ASP A 472 18.45 37.07 0.79
N LYS A 473 19.55 37.77 0.51
CA LYS A 473 20.57 38.25 1.48
C LYS A 473 20.96 37.23 2.58
N ASP A 474 21.36 36.03 2.19
CA ASP A 474 21.76 34.93 3.10
C ASP A 474 20.65 34.45 4.07
N LEU A 475 19.40 34.80 3.78
CA LEU A 475 18.21 34.33 4.50
C LEU A 475 17.50 33.21 3.71
N TYR A 476 17.01 32.24 4.47
CA TYR A 476 16.40 31.03 3.98
C TYR A 476 15.03 30.79 4.63
N ALA A 477 14.04 30.31 3.86
CA ALA A 477 12.71 29.94 4.35
C ALA A 477 12.62 28.43 4.55
N ASN A 478 12.39 27.98 5.78
CA ASN A 478 11.99 26.61 6.07
C ASN A 478 10.55 26.37 5.61
N THR A 479 10.39 25.61 4.52
CA THR A 479 9.06 25.28 3.97
C THR A 479 8.55 23.89 4.38
N CYS A 480 9.15 23.27 5.40
CA CYS A 480 8.88 21.90 5.85
C CYS A 480 7.57 21.76 6.65
N CYS A 481 6.44 22.02 6.00
CA CYS A 481 5.09 21.85 6.55
C CYS A 481 4.11 21.33 5.47
N ASP A 482 2.86 21.05 5.81
CA ASP A 482 1.84 20.66 4.81
C ASP A 482 1.24 21.87 4.06
N THR A 483 0.36 21.61 3.10
CA THR A 483 -0.19 22.66 2.21
C THR A 483 -1.17 23.59 2.93
N SER A 484 -2.00 23.05 3.83
CA SER A 484 -2.92 23.84 4.65
C SER A 484 -2.17 24.74 5.63
N THR A 485 -1.08 24.25 6.24
CA THR A 485 -0.22 25.06 7.11
C THR A 485 0.42 26.20 6.32
N LYS A 486 0.86 25.98 5.07
CA LYS A 486 1.38 27.06 4.21
C LYS A 486 0.31 28.12 3.93
N ALA A 487 -0.93 27.72 3.65
CA ALA A 487 -2.04 28.65 3.47
C ALA A 487 -2.31 29.46 4.75
N SER A 488 -2.30 28.81 5.91
CA SER A 488 -2.45 29.47 7.22
C SER A 488 -1.33 30.47 7.48
N ILE A 489 -0.07 30.14 7.15
CA ILE A 489 1.07 31.06 7.27
C ILE A 489 0.87 32.29 6.37
N ILE A 490 0.44 32.10 5.12
CA ILE A 490 0.17 33.22 4.19
C ILE A 490 -0.95 34.11 4.74
N LYS A 491 -2.01 33.51 5.27
CA LYS A 491 -3.09 34.24 5.93
C LYS A 491 -2.60 35.00 7.16
N GLN A 492 -1.77 34.38 8.00
CA GLN A 492 -1.15 35.02 9.16
C GLN A 492 -0.27 36.22 8.76
N ILE A 493 0.52 36.09 7.68
CA ILE A 493 1.31 37.21 7.13
C ILE A 493 0.37 38.33 6.66
N SER A 494 -0.69 37.98 5.92
CA SER A 494 -1.68 38.92 5.43
C SER A 494 -2.38 39.68 6.56
N ASP A 495 -2.83 38.98 7.60
CA ASP A 495 -3.60 39.55 8.69
C ASP A 495 -2.73 40.46 9.57
N ASN A 496 -1.52 40.02 9.95
CA ASN A 496 -0.62 40.82 10.79
C ASN A 496 -0.12 42.09 10.11
N LEU A 497 0.12 42.02 8.79
CA LEU A 497 0.62 43.15 8.01
C LEU A 497 -0.50 43.91 7.29
N GLN A 498 -1.77 43.52 7.52
CA GLN A 498 -2.97 44.12 6.94
C GLN A 498 -2.92 44.23 5.41
N LEU A 499 -2.45 43.17 4.75
CA LEU A 499 -2.17 43.15 3.30
C LEU A 499 -3.36 42.77 2.44
N GLY A 500 -4.43 42.19 3.01
CA GLY A 500 -5.63 41.82 2.27
C GLY A 500 -5.43 40.73 1.20
N LEU A 501 -4.50 39.79 1.42
CA LEU A 501 -4.25 38.70 0.49
C LEU A 501 -5.40 37.68 0.51
N LEU A 502 -5.91 37.33 -0.67
CA LEU A 502 -6.89 36.27 -0.85
C LEU A 502 -6.18 34.96 -1.18
N VAL A 503 -6.46 33.88 -0.44
CA VAL A 503 -5.83 32.56 -0.64
C VAL A 503 -6.88 31.56 -1.11
N GLU A 504 -6.67 30.98 -2.28
CA GLU A 504 -7.55 29.99 -2.93
C GLU A 504 -6.80 28.67 -3.17
N PHE A 505 -7.52 27.55 -3.06
CA PHE A 505 -7.03 26.24 -3.49
C PHE A 505 -7.50 25.98 -4.92
N VAL A 506 -6.57 25.66 -5.81
CA VAL A 506 -6.85 25.46 -7.24
C VAL A 506 -6.45 24.05 -7.65
N SER A 507 -7.34 23.36 -8.38
CA SER A 507 -7.09 22.04 -8.96
C SER A 507 -6.01 22.14 -10.03
N ILE A 508 -5.09 21.16 -10.06
CA ILE A 508 -4.01 21.11 -11.06
C ILE A 508 -4.58 20.82 -12.47
N ASP A 509 -5.76 20.21 -12.55
CA ASP A 509 -6.36 19.72 -13.80
C ASP A 509 -7.41 20.68 -14.39
N GLY A 510 -7.56 21.89 -13.83
CA GLY A 510 -8.47 22.92 -14.37
C GLY A 510 -9.96 22.73 -14.05
N SER A 511 -10.33 21.73 -13.25
CA SER A 511 -11.69 21.55 -12.72
C SER A 511 -12.01 22.57 -11.63
N ALA A 512 -13.26 23.05 -11.57
CA ALA A 512 -13.72 23.98 -10.54
C ALA A 512 -13.63 23.34 -9.15
N CYS A 513 -13.03 24.07 -8.19
CA CYS A 513 -12.89 23.62 -6.80
C CYS A 513 -14.03 24.17 -5.93
N GLU A 514 -14.67 23.30 -5.15
CA GLU A 514 -15.42 23.73 -3.98
C GLU A 514 -14.45 24.19 -2.86
N PRO A 515 -14.85 25.15 -2.00
CA PRO A 515 -14.01 25.63 -0.91
C PRO A 515 -13.69 24.49 0.06
N ILE A 516 -12.40 24.13 0.14
CA ILE A 516 -11.91 23.12 1.07
C ILE A 516 -12.05 23.66 2.50
N GLN A 517 -13.12 23.28 3.20
CA GLN A 517 -13.12 23.28 4.66
C GLN A 517 -12.04 22.32 5.15
N SER A 518 -11.30 22.73 6.17
CA SER A 518 -10.16 22.01 6.73
C SER A 518 -10.54 20.65 7.33
N SER A 519 -10.71 19.62 6.50
CA SER A 519 -10.82 18.25 6.97
C SER A 519 -9.43 17.59 7.03
N SER A 520 -8.59 18.09 7.92
CA SER A 520 -7.43 17.33 8.40
C SER A 520 -7.35 17.34 9.91
N THR A 521 -8.45 16.98 10.59
CA THR A 521 -8.34 16.33 11.89
C THR A 521 -7.79 14.93 11.65
N SER A 522 -6.46 14.84 11.56
CA SER A 522 -5.83 13.55 11.78
C SER A 522 -6.24 13.10 13.18
N THR A 523 -7.09 12.08 13.29
CA THR A 523 -7.48 11.45 14.56
C THR A 523 -6.30 10.79 15.29
N ARG A 524 -5.08 10.90 14.76
CA ARG A 524 -3.87 10.37 15.39
C ARG A 524 -3.37 11.38 16.40
N GLN A 525 -3.55 11.04 17.68
CA GLN A 525 -2.94 11.74 18.80
C GLN A 525 -1.45 12.03 18.54
N LYS A 526 -1.09 13.30 18.65
CA LYS A 526 0.27 13.85 18.58
C LYS A 526 0.77 14.17 19.98
N ILE A 527 2.05 14.53 20.07
CA ILE A 527 2.65 15.03 21.31
C ILE A 527 3.06 16.48 21.06
N LYS A 528 2.67 17.34 21.98
CA LYS A 528 3.15 18.72 22.10
C LYS A 528 3.92 18.84 23.40
N VAL A 529 5.13 19.40 23.33
CA VAL A 529 5.97 19.63 24.51
C VAL A 529 6.31 21.10 24.62
N THR A 530 6.00 21.72 25.74
CA THR A 530 6.38 23.11 26.06
C THR A 530 7.56 23.07 27.02
N LEU A 531 8.66 23.72 26.62
CA LEU A 531 9.87 23.90 27.42
C LEU A 531 9.69 25.02 28.46
N PRO A 532 10.56 25.13 29.48
CA PRO A 532 10.44 26.15 30.54
C PRO A 532 10.59 27.60 30.04
N ASP A 533 11.26 27.80 28.91
CA ASP A 533 11.42 29.09 28.24
C ASP A 533 10.20 29.47 27.38
N GLY A 534 9.15 28.65 27.37
CA GLY A 534 7.94 28.84 26.57
C GLY A 534 8.04 28.29 25.14
N LYS A 535 9.18 27.74 24.71
CA LYS A 535 9.34 27.14 23.39
C LYS A 535 8.47 25.88 23.26
N ILE A 536 7.71 25.78 22.18
CA ILE A 536 6.86 24.62 21.88
C ILE A 536 7.53 23.73 20.82
N ILE A 537 7.75 22.46 21.16
CA ILE A 537 8.26 21.42 20.26
C ILE A 537 7.11 20.49 19.89
N ARG A 538 6.77 20.47 18.59
CA ARG A 538 5.72 19.63 18.01
C ARG A 538 6.07 19.31 16.55
N TYR A 539 6.13 18.02 16.24
CA TYR A 539 6.37 17.54 14.87
C TYR A 539 5.19 16.76 14.29
N ASN A 540 5.23 16.61 12.96
CA ASN A 540 4.24 15.81 12.22
C ASN A 540 4.26 14.32 12.61
N THR A 541 5.42 13.80 13.03
CA THR A 541 5.50 12.47 13.62
C THR A 541 5.87 12.57 15.10
N VAL A 542 5.20 11.76 15.91
CA VAL A 542 5.44 11.67 17.35
C VAL A 542 6.88 11.21 17.65
N VAL A 543 7.43 10.35 16.80
CA VAL A 543 8.80 9.86 16.91
C VAL A 543 9.80 11.01 16.87
N ASP A 544 9.56 12.00 16.03
CA ASP A 544 10.47 13.13 15.85
C ASP A 544 10.48 14.04 17.07
N THR A 545 9.30 14.33 17.61
CA THR A 545 9.13 15.07 18.87
C THR A 545 9.82 14.33 20.02
N PHE A 546 9.65 13.02 20.08
CA PHE A 546 10.25 12.19 21.10
C PHE A 546 11.79 12.19 21.07
N ILE A 547 12.39 12.10 19.87
CA ILE A 547 13.85 12.10 19.71
C ILE A 547 14.45 13.46 20.06
N GLU A 548 13.81 14.56 19.67
CA GLU A 548 14.32 15.90 19.96
C GLU A 548 14.31 16.21 21.45
N ILE A 549 13.27 15.80 22.18
CA ILE A 549 13.24 15.98 23.64
C ILE A 549 14.30 15.11 24.32
N ILE A 550 14.60 13.91 23.80
CA ILE A 550 15.71 13.09 24.31
C ILE A 550 17.07 13.77 24.05
N GLN A 551 17.24 14.47 22.92
CA GLN A 551 18.44 15.26 22.66
C GLN A 551 18.54 16.46 23.60
N TYR A 552 17.43 17.16 23.84
CA TYR A 552 17.35 18.27 24.79
C TYR A 552 17.68 17.84 26.22
N ALA A 553 17.19 16.67 26.64
CA ALA A 553 17.44 16.09 27.96
C ALA A 553 18.85 15.51 28.16
N GLU A 554 19.73 15.62 27.15
CA GLU A 554 21.02 14.95 27.03
C GLU A 554 20.95 13.41 27.03
N VAL A 555 21.47 12.82 25.95
CA VAL A 555 21.32 11.38 25.67
C VAL A 555 21.90 10.49 26.78
N GLN A 556 23.00 10.92 27.41
CA GLN A 556 23.65 10.17 28.48
C GLN A 556 22.80 10.18 29.76
N ASN A 557 22.28 11.35 30.17
CA ASN A 557 21.41 11.46 31.34
C ASN A 557 20.17 10.58 31.17
N VAL A 558 19.55 10.59 29.98
CA VAL A 558 18.40 9.73 29.67
C VAL A 558 18.76 8.24 29.69
N ARG A 559 19.96 7.86 29.24
CA ARG A 559 20.45 6.48 29.32
C ARG A 559 20.63 6.03 30.77
N ASP A 560 21.17 6.90 31.61
CA ASP A 560 21.48 6.61 33.01
C ASP A 560 20.22 6.45 33.88
N LEU A 561 19.09 7.03 33.46
CA LEU A 561 17.76 6.70 34.01
C LEU A 561 17.35 5.23 33.81
N ASN A 562 18.05 4.50 32.94
CA ASN A 562 17.89 3.07 32.69
C ASN A 562 16.44 2.66 32.40
N ILE A 563 15.71 3.51 31.67
CA ILE A 563 14.31 3.29 31.31
C ILE A 563 14.22 2.03 30.45
N LYS A 564 13.48 1.01 30.92
CA LYS A 564 13.38 -0.27 30.23
C LYS A 564 12.28 -0.27 29.18
N VAL A 565 12.65 -0.51 27.92
CA VAL A 565 11.75 -0.61 26.77
C VAL A 565 12.11 -1.83 25.94
N CYS A 566 11.09 -2.63 25.57
CA CYS A 566 11.25 -3.82 24.73
C CYS A 566 12.34 -4.81 25.20
N GLY A 567 12.54 -4.93 26.52
CA GLY A 567 13.53 -5.82 27.13
C GLY A 567 14.96 -5.26 27.23
N GLY A 568 15.19 -4.00 26.83
CA GLY A 568 16.49 -3.31 26.92
C GLY A 568 16.38 -1.89 27.47
N ASN A 569 17.48 -1.14 27.51
CA ASN A 569 17.47 0.30 27.82
C ASN A 569 16.83 1.07 26.63
N LEU A 570 16.11 2.16 26.92
CA LEU A 570 15.57 3.07 25.91
C LEU A 570 16.64 3.59 24.97
N ILE A 571 17.82 3.93 25.51
CA ILE A 571 19.00 4.37 24.78
C ILE A 571 19.99 3.22 24.67
N LEU A 572 20.48 2.96 23.45
CA LEU A 572 21.27 1.78 23.07
C LEU A 572 22.51 2.21 22.26
N THR A 573 23.58 1.44 22.34
CA THR A 573 24.65 1.48 21.32
C THR A 573 24.26 0.61 20.12
N LYS A 574 24.96 0.78 19.00
CA LYS A 574 24.71 0.03 17.75
C LYS A 574 24.68 -1.50 17.95
N ASP A 575 25.55 -2.02 18.81
CA ASP A 575 25.67 -3.46 19.09
C ASP A 575 24.58 -3.98 20.04
N GLN A 576 23.92 -3.08 20.77
CA GLN A 576 22.82 -3.41 21.69
C GLN A 576 21.44 -3.43 20.99
N ILE A 577 21.39 -3.15 19.67
CA ILE A 577 20.13 -3.13 18.91
C ILE A 577 19.65 -4.55 18.67
N ASN A 578 18.52 -4.91 19.27
CA ASN A 578 17.85 -6.17 18.98
C ASN A 578 17.40 -6.22 17.51
N PRO A 579 17.75 -7.28 16.73
CA PRO A 579 17.37 -7.41 15.32
C PRO A 579 15.86 -7.24 15.07
N ARG A 580 15.03 -7.68 16.02
CA ARG A 580 13.56 -7.57 15.95
C ARG A 580 13.06 -6.12 15.91
N TYR A 581 13.79 -5.18 16.51
CA TYR A 581 13.39 -3.78 16.64
C TYR A 581 14.24 -2.83 15.79
N LYS A 582 15.13 -3.36 14.93
CA LYS A 582 16.04 -2.57 14.10
C LYS A 582 15.33 -1.49 13.26
N SER A 583 14.16 -1.80 12.71
CA SER A 583 13.34 -0.86 11.91
C SER A 583 12.67 0.23 12.76
N SER A 584 12.49 0.01 14.06
CA SER A 584 11.85 0.92 15.01
C SER A 584 12.86 1.62 15.94
N THR A 585 14.16 1.44 15.70
CA THR A 585 15.23 2.14 16.40
C THR A 585 15.68 3.34 15.56
N ARG A 586 15.95 4.48 16.20
CA ARG A 586 16.35 5.73 15.53
C ARG A 586 17.67 6.25 16.11
N LEU A 587 18.52 6.79 15.26
CA LEU A 587 19.73 7.48 15.69
C LEU A 587 19.33 8.76 16.42
N VAL A 588 19.93 9.01 17.59
CA VAL A 588 19.72 10.22 18.39
C VAL A 588 20.87 11.18 18.15
N LYS A 589 22.06 10.87 18.68
CA LYS A 589 23.29 11.68 18.54
C LYS A 589 24.52 10.82 18.89
N ASP A 590 25.68 11.12 18.33
CA ASP A 590 26.99 10.55 18.72
C ASP A 590 27.03 9.01 18.80
N GLY A 591 26.37 8.33 17.86
CA GLY A 591 26.33 6.86 17.81
C GLY A 591 25.34 6.20 18.79
N TRP A 592 24.59 7.00 19.54
CA TRP A 592 23.50 6.54 20.40
C TRP A 592 22.19 6.41 19.63
N TYR A 593 21.47 5.33 19.93
CA TYR A 593 20.20 4.99 19.31
C TYR A 593 19.09 4.93 20.35
N CYS A 594 17.88 5.34 19.98
CA CYS A 594 16.68 5.25 20.82
C CYS A 594 15.71 4.22 20.25
N ASN A 595 15.18 3.34 21.10
CA ASN A 595 14.10 2.44 20.73
C ASN A 595 12.76 3.18 20.73
N THR A 596 12.17 3.35 19.55
CA THR A 596 10.93 4.12 19.35
C THR A 596 9.69 3.23 19.14
N ASN A 597 9.82 1.91 19.34
CA ASN A 597 8.75 0.91 19.21
C ASN A 597 7.74 0.97 20.38
N LEU A 598 7.07 2.11 20.50
CA LEU A 598 6.22 2.51 21.62
C LEU A 598 4.93 3.16 21.08
N SER A 599 3.83 3.10 21.81
CA SER A 599 2.63 3.90 21.48
C SER A 599 2.90 5.40 21.71
N THR A 600 2.06 6.28 21.14
CA THR A 600 2.12 7.74 21.40
C THR A 600 2.00 8.03 22.89
N TYR A 601 1.03 7.40 23.55
CA TYR A 601 0.82 7.54 24.98
C TYR A 601 2.06 7.15 25.80
N LYS A 602 2.67 5.99 25.53
CA LYS A 602 3.91 5.56 26.21
C LYS A 602 5.09 6.49 25.96
N LYS A 603 5.18 7.10 24.77
CA LYS A 603 6.20 8.12 24.51
C LYS A 603 5.97 9.34 25.39
N ALA A 604 4.74 9.82 25.52
CA ALA A 604 4.40 10.93 26.40
C ALA A 604 4.70 10.60 27.88
N GLU A 605 4.35 9.41 28.37
CA GLU A 605 4.70 8.96 29.73
C GLU A 605 6.20 8.91 29.97
N ILE A 606 6.97 8.40 29.01
CA ILE A 606 8.43 8.36 29.12
C ILE A 606 9.00 9.79 29.14
N LEU A 607 8.48 10.71 28.34
CA LEU A 607 8.90 12.12 28.38
C LEU A 607 8.56 12.77 29.73
N LYS A 608 7.39 12.46 30.31
CA LYS A 608 7.02 12.93 31.66
C LYS A 608 8.00 12.40 32.70
N LYS A 609 8.29 11.11 32.66
CA LYS A 609 9.27 10.46 33.54
C LYS A 609 10.67 11.07 33.39
N ILE A 610 11.12 11.32 32.16
CA ILE A 610 12.41 11.99 31.90
C ILE A 610 12.40 13.40 32.48
N SER A 611 11.34 14.17 32.23
CA SER A 611 11.18 15.53 32.74
C SER A 611 11.22 15.59 34.26
N GLU A 612 10.52 14.68 34.94
CA GLU A 612 10.51 14.57 36.40
C GLU A 612 11.87 14.14 36.94
N SER A 613 12.48 13.10 36.34
CA SER A 613 13.73 12.52 36.84
C SER A 613 14.93 13.45 36.65
N LEU A 614 14.90 14.30 35.62
CA LEU A 614 15.96 15.26 35.28
C LEU A 614 15.59 16.71 35.64
N ALA A 615 14.46 16.93 36.33
CA ALA A 615 13.96 18.25 36.74
C ALA A 615 13.90 19.28 35.58
N LEU A 616 13.45 18.85 34.40
CA LEU A 616 13.43 19.67 33.18
C LEU A 616 12.20 20.59 33.07
N ASN A 617 11.19 20.44 33.94
CA ASN A 617 9.97 21.25 33.97
C ASN A 617 9.23 21.31 32.61
N LEU A 618 9.21 20.22 31.86
CA LEU A 618 8.51 20.12 30.58
C LEU A 618 7.00 19.95 30.78
N THR A 619 6.19 20.67 30.01
CA THR A 619 4.75 20.43 29.92
C THR A 619 4.46 19.56 28.70
N ILE A 620 3.90 18.37 28.91
CA ILE A 620 3.67 17.38 27.84
C ILE A 620 2.17 17.11 27.68
N GLU A 621 1.65 17.46 26.51
CA GLU A 621 0.23 17.36 26.14
C GLU A 621 0.05 16.35 24.99
N LEU A 622 -1.00 15.55 25.07
CA LEU A 622 -1.50 14.75 23.95
C LEU A 622 -2.52 15.60 23.20
N ASP A 623 -2.35 15.71 21.90
CA ASP A 623 -3.12 16.61 21.02
C ASP A 623 -3.79 15.84 19.89
#